data_AF-A0A537L939-F1
#
_entry.id   AF-A0A537L939-F1
#
_cell.length_a   1.000
_cell.length_b   1.000
_cell.length_c   1.000
_cell.angle_alpha   90.00
_cell.angle_beta   90.00
_cell.angle_gamma   90.00
#
_symmetry.space_group_name_H-M   'P 1'
#
loop_
_entity.id
_entity.type
_entity.pdbx_description
1 polymer ?
#
loop_
_entity_poly.entity_id
_entity_poly.type
_entity_poly.pdbx_seq_one_letter_code
_entity_poly.pdbx_strand_id
1 'polypeptide(L)' 'MPDPYDLIVIGGGPGGYVGAIRAAQLGLRVALVEREKVG' A
#
# COMPACT_ATOMS: atom_id res chain seq x y z
N MET A 1 15.26 -12.81 9.13
CA MET A 1 14.60 -11.52 9.42
C MET A 1 13.17 -11.63 8.89
N PRO A 2 12.14 -11.30 9.68
CA PRO A 2 10.80 -11.19 9.11
C PRO A 2 10.81 -10.11 8.03
N ASP A 3 10.14 -10.36 6.90
CA ASP A 3 10.02 -9.35 5.84
C ASP A 3 9.40 -8.07 6.43
N PRO A 4 9.88 -6.87 6.04
CA PRO A 4 9.46 -5.61 6.65
C PRO A 4 8.00 -5.24 6.35
N TYR A 5 7.43 -5.80 5.28
CA TYR A 5 6.07 -5.52 4.81
C TYR A 5 5.33 -6.82 4.54
N ASP A 6 4.02 -6.79 4.78
CA ASP A 6 3.11 -7.91 4.50
C ASP A 6 2.42 -7.74 3.13
N LEU A 7 2.38 -6.51 2.59
CA LEU A 7 1.82 -6.18 1.28
C LEU A 7 2.58 -5.02 0.62
N ILE A 8 2.84 -5.14 -0.68
CA ILE A 8 3.37 -4.05 -1.51
C ILE A 8 2.33 -3.72 -2.60
N VAL A 9 1.92 -2.46 -2.69
CA VAL A 9 1.00 -1.94 -3.70
C VAL A 9 1.77 -1.05 -4.67
N ILE A 10 1.69 -1.36 -5.97
CA ILE A 10 2.34 -0.57 -7.04
C ILE A 10 1.24 0.18 -7.81
N GLY A 11 1.29 1.50 -7.76
CA GLY A 11 0.27 2.41 -8.30
C GLY A 11 -0.62 3.00 -7.19
N GLY A 12 -0.66 4.33 -7.12
CA GLY A 12 -1.34 5.13 -6.09
C GLY A 12 -2.63 5.81 -6.53
N GLY A 13 -3.22 5.38 -7.64
CA GLY A 13 -4.54 5.86 -8.09
C GLY A 13 -5.70 5.39 -7.19
N PRO A 14 -6.96 5.64 -7.57
CA PRO A 14 -8.12 5.42 -6.69
C PRO A 14 -8.26 3.99 -6.17
N GLY A 15 -7.89 2.97 -6.96
CA GLY A 15 -7.89 1.58 -6.52
C GLY A 15 -6.71 1.24 -5.60
N GLY A 16 -5.52 1.74 -5.94
CA GLY A 16 -4.27 1.39 -5.25
C GLY A 16 -4.17 2.01 -3.87
N TYR A 17 -4.41 3.32 -3.74
CA TYR A 17 -4.31 4.01 -2.45
C TYR A 17 -5.43 3.58 -1.48
N VAL A 18 -6.67 3.42 -1.97
CA VAL A 18 -7.79 2.94 -1.14
C VAL A 18 -7.54 1.51 -0.66
N GLY A 19 -7.05 0.64 -1.56
CA GLY A 19 -6.67 -0.73 -1.22
C GLY A 19 -5.56 -0.79 -0.17
N ALA A 20 -4.52 0.03 -0.34
CA ALA A 20 -3.41 0.12 0.61
C ALA A 20 -3.87 0.60 1.99
N ILE A 21 -4.72 1.63 2.05
CA ILE A 21 -5.31 2.09 3.32
C ILE A 21 -6.16 1.00 3.96
N ARG A 22 -6.99 0.31 3.18
CA ARG A 22 -7.84 -0.76 3.72
C ARG A 22 -7.02 -1.91 4.28
N ALA A 23 -5.94 -2.31 3.60
CA ALA A 23 -5.02 -3.32 4.08
C ALA A 23 -4.29 -2.87 5.37
N ALA A 24 -3.87 -1.61 5.46
CA ALA A 24 -3.27 -1.07 6.67
C ALA A 24 -4.25 -1.06 7.86
N GLN A 25 -5.52 -0.72 7.63
CA GLN A 25 -6.59 -0.79 8.64
C GLN A 25 -6.86 -2.22 9.15
N LEU A 26 -6.59 -3.23 8.31
CA LEU A 26 -6.70 -4.65 8.67
C LEU A 26 -5.45 -5.18 9.39
N GLY A 27 -4.47 -4.32 9.67
CA GLY A 27 -3.28 -4.64 10.45
C GLY A 27 -2.07 -5.09 9.64
N LEU A 28 -2.12 -5.02 8.30
CA LEU A 28 -0.96 -5.32 7.47
C LEU A 28 0.04 -4.16 7.48
N ARG A 29 1.33 -4.47 7.48
CA ARG A 29 2.39 -3.50 7.17
C ARG A 29 2.46 -3.33 5.66
N VAL A 30 1.94 -2.21 5.15
CA VAL A 30 1.80 -1.96 3.71
C VAL A 30 2.87 -0.97 3.24
N ALA A 31 3.52 -1.27 2.12
CA ALA A 31 4.25 -0.27 1.32
C ALA A 31 3.44 0.07 0.07
N LEU A 32 3.19 1.36 -0.18
CA LEU A 32 2.63 1.85 -1.45
C LEU A 32 3.72 2.58 -2.22
N VAL A 33 3.88 2.23 -3.49
CA VAL A 33 4.83 2.87 -4.40
C VAL A 33 4.07 3.50 -5.55
N GLU A 34 4.23 4.81 -5.70
CA GLU A 34 3.72 5.61 -6.80
C GLU A 34 4.87 6.46 -7.35
N ARG A 35 4.96 6.57 -8.68
CA ARG A 35 5.99 7.37 -9.36
C ARG A 35 5.65 8.86 -9.31
N GLU A 36 4.37 9.20 -9.40
CA GLU A 36 3.90 10.58 -9.45
C GLU A 36 3.19 10.99 -8.15
N LYS A 37 1.92 11.42 -8.24
CA LYS A 37 1.10 11.81 -7.10
C LYS A 37 0.11 10.70 -6.76
N VAL A 38 -0.15 10.53 -5.47
CA VAL A 38 -1.23 9.68 -4.97
C VAL A 38 -2.57 10.39 -5.20
N GLY A 39 -3.58 9.63 -5.61
CA GLY A 39 -4.91 10.12 -5.94
C GLY A 39 -5.17 10.11 -7.44
#